data_AF-A0A0A1ME41-F1
#
_entry.id   AF-A0A0A1ME41-F1
#
_cell.length_a   1.000
_cell.length_b   1.000
_cell.length_c   1.000
_cell.angle_alpha   90.00
_cell.angle_beta   90.00
_cell.angle_gamma   90.00
#
_symmetry.space_group_name_H-M   'P 1'
#
loop_
_entity.id
_entity.type
_entity.pdbx_description
1 polymer ?
#
loop_
_entity_poly.entity_id
_entity_poly.type
_entity_poly.pdbx_seq_one_letter_code
_entity_poly.pdbx_strand_id
1 'polypeptide(L)'
;MPKSDKEVLYTEVYGAKVGLPQYYDEDDNPVVISTQNPLPVRIQGGVDGKSAYEIAVDNGFEGTEEEWLASLKGPKGDQGEPGQDGAPGSDGSPGSDGEDGTDGVSVVDATSDGTNITFELSNGNTIDIPWPSQEPGTEE
;
A
#
# COMPACT_ATOMS: atom_id res chain seq x y z
N MET A 1 38.82 -71.95 6.63
CA MET A 1 37.66 -72.31 7.46
C MET A 1 37.31 -71.09 8.31
N PRO A 2 36.04 -70.64 8.33
CA PRO A 2 35.66 -69.32 8.82
C PRO A 2 35.68 -69.28 10.34
N LYS A 3 36.07 -68.17 10.94
CA LYS A 3 35.75 -67.87 12.34
C LYS A 3 35.33 -66.42 12.45
N SER A 4 34.19 -66.26 13.11
CA SER A 4 33.57 -65.02 13.57
C SER A 4 32.57 -64.39 12.61
N ASP A 5 31.41 -65.04 12.46
CA ASP A 5 30.15 -64.31 12.44
C ASP A 5 30.04 -63.58 13.78
N LYS A 6 30.57 -62.34 13.87
CA LYS A 6 30.16 -61.42 14.93
C LYS A 6 28.75 -60.98 14.54
N GLU A 7 27.74 -61.50 15.23
CA GLU A 7 26.33 -61.18 14.99
C GLU A 7 26.11 -59.67 15.05
N VAL A 8 26.11 -59.02 13.89
CA VAL A 8 25.67 -57.63 13.75
C VAL A 8 24.19 -57.62 14.12
N LEU A 9 23.83 -56.99 15.23
CA LEU A 9 22.44 -56.81 15.62
C LEU A 9 21.79 -55.84 14.63
N TYR A 10 20.81 -56.34 13.87
CA TYR A 10 20.00 -55.51 12.99
C TYR A 10 18.70 -55.14 13.69
N THR A 11 18.28 -53.87 13.55
CA THR A 11 16.93 -53.44 13.90
C THR A 11 16.28 -52.77 12.68
N GLU A 12 14.95 -52.80 12.62
CA GLU A 12 14.19 -52.11 11.57
C GLU A 12 13.71 -50.76 12.09
N VAL A 13 14.28 -49.69 11.53
CA VAL A 13 13.85 -48.32 11.79
C VAL A 13 13.19 -47.81 10.52
N TYR A 14 11.89 -47.52 10.58
CA TYR A 14 11.08 -47.12 9.43
C TYR A 14 11.19 -48.06 8.21
N GLY A 15 11.28 -49.38 8.44
CA GLY A 15 11.34 -50.39 7.39
C GLY A 15 12.71 -50.56 6.71
N ALA A 16 13.73 -49.83 7.15
CA ALA A 16 15.11 -50.05 6.72
C ALA A 16 15.86 -50.90 7.76
N LYS A 17 16.55 -51.95 7.31
CA LYS A 17 17.46 -52.72 8.16
C LYS A 17 18.69 -51.88 8.45
N VAL A 18 18.83 -51.44 9.69
CA VAL A 18 20.01 -50.71 10.17
C VAL A 18 20.81 -51.60 11.11
N GLY A 19 22.12 -51.70 10.87
CA GLY A 19 23.03 -52.40 11.78
C GLY A 19 23.31 -51.51 12.99
N LEU A 20 23.12 -52.04 14.19
CA LEU A 20 23.51 -51.35 15.42
C LEU A 20 25.01 -51.53 15.63
N PRO A 21 25.78 -50.45 15.79
CA PRO A 21 27.18 -50.58 16.18
C PRO A 21 27.25 -51.22 17.57
N GLN A 22 27.94 -52.36 17.65
CA GLN A 22 28.33 -52.96 18.93
C GLN A 22 29.65 -52.32 19.36
N TYR A 23 29.65 -51.74 20.55
CA TYR A 23 30.85 -51.21 21.16
C TYR A 23 31.42 -52.25 22.11
N TYR A 24 32.74 -52.40 22.10
CA TYR A 24 33.47 -53.27 23.02
C TYR A 24 34.40 -52.38 23.85
N ASP A 25 34.62 -52.72 25.12
CA ASP A 25 35.61 -52.02 25.95
C ASP A 25 37.05 -52.47 25.63
N GLU A 26 38.03 -51.91 26.33
CA GLU A 26 39.47 -52.23 26.14
C GLU A 26 39.80 -53.71 26.41
N ASP A 27 38.90 -54.43 27.07
CA ASP A 27 39.01 -55.86 27.41
C ASP A 27 38.14 -56.75 26.51
N ASP A 28 37.67 -56.25 25.36
CA ASP A 28 36.82 -56.94 24.37
C ASP A 28 35.45 -57.39 24.92
N ASN A 29 34.93 -56.79 25.99
CA ASN A 29 33.58 -57.09 26.49
C ASN A 29 32.52 -56.20 25.82
N PRO A 30 31.33 -56.73 25.49
CA PRO A 30 30.27 -55.96 24.83
C PRO A 30 29.69 -54.89 25.79
N VAL A 31 29.73 -53.63 25.36
CA VAL A 31 29.19 -52.49 26.10
C VAL A 31 27.72 -52.31 25.77
N VAL A 32 26.85 -52.50 26.77
CA VAL A 32 25.41 -52.29 26.65
C VAL A 32 25.11 -50.79 26.75
N ILE A 33 24.70 -50.17 25.64
CA ILE A 33 24.20 -48.79 25.66
C ILE A 33 22.76 -48.75 26.21
N SER A 34 22.60 -48.38 27.48
CA SER A 34 21.28 -48.19 28.08
C SER A 34 20.64 -46.87 27.64
N THR A 35 19.42 -46.93 27.10
CA THR A 35 18.62 -45.73 26.75
C THR A 35 18.12 -44.97 27.97
N GLN A 36 18.14 -45.59 29.15
CA GLN A 36 17.72 -44.97 30.41
C GLN A 36 18.81 -44.12 31.07
N ASN A 37 20.07 -44.33 30.70
CA ASN A 37 21.20 -43.54 31.17
C ASN A 37 22.30 -43.53 30.10
N PRO A 38 22.15 -42.73 29.03
CA PRO A 38 23.10 -42.73 27.94
C PRO A 38 24.44 -42.20 28.42
N LEU A 39 25.50 -43.00 28.25
CA LEU A 39 26.87 -42.49 28.32
C LEU A 39 27.02 -41.39 27.25
N PRO A 40 27.82 -40.34 27.49
CA PRO A 40 28.10 -39.35 26.47
C PRO A 40 28.84 -40.02 25.30
N VAL A 41 28.11 -40.35 24.23
CA VAL A 41 28.70 -40.80 22.97
C VAL A 41 29.34 -39.58 22.32
N ARG A 42 30.65 -39.42 22.49
CA ARG A 42 31.43 -38.54 21.63
C ARG A 42 31.66 -39.29 20.33
N ILE A 43 30.97 -38.88 19.27
CA ILE A 43 31.25 -39.38 17.93
C ILE A 43 32.56 -38.71 17.49
N GLN A 44 33.70 -39.28 17.91
CA GLN A 44 34.99 -38.94 17.34
C GLN A 44 34.95 -39.34 15.87
N GLY A 45 34.86 -38.37 14.97
CA GLY A 45 35.18 -38.60 13.55
C GLY A 45 34.07 -38.40 12.53
N GLY A 46 33.03 -37.62 12.82
CA GLY A 46 32.47 -36.82 11.74
C GLY A 46 33.47 -35.71 11.43
N VAL A 47 34.21 -35.79 10.33
CA VAL A 47 34.87 -34.58 9.82
C VAL A 47 33.75 -33.61 9.47
N ASP A 48 33.79 -32.40 10.00
CA ASP A 48 32.92 -31.35 9.50
C ASP A 48 33.18 -31.24 8.00
N GLY A 49 32.11 -31.28 7.21
CA GLY A 49 32.22 -31.08 5.76
C GLY A 49 32.83 -29.71 5.48
N LYS A 50 33.50 -29.56 4.33
CA LYS A 50 34.05 -28.27 3.90
C LYS A 50 32.98 -27.18 3.97
N SER A 51 33.35 -26.03 4.53
CA SER A 51 32.57 -24.80 4.47
C SER A 51 32.40 -24.31 3.03
N ALA A 52 31.40 -23.47 2.79
CA ALA A 52 31.17 -22.86 1.49
C ALA A 52 32.38 -22.03 1.01
N TYR A 53 33.11 -21.40 1.93
CA TYR A 53 34.35 -20.68 1.65
C TYR A 53 35.48 -21.62 1.23
N GLU A 54 35.70 -22.73 1.94
CA GLU A 54 36.72 -23.73 1.55
C GLU A 54 36.44 -24.31 0.16
N ILE A 55 35.17 -24.54 -0.17
CA ILE A 55 34.77 -24.95 -1.53
C ILE A 55 35.06 -23.83 -2.54
N ALA A 56 34.85 -22.56 -2.20
CA ALA A 56 35.17 -21.44 -3.10
C ALA A 56 36.68 -21.36 -3.38
N VAL A 57 37.53 -21.53 -2.36
CA VAL A 57 38.99 -21.56 -2.49
C VAL A 57 39.44 -22.74 -3.37
N ASP A 58 38.87 -23.93 -3.16
CA ASP A 58 39.12 -25.09 -4.03
C ASP A 58 38.75 -24.83 -5.51
N ASN A 59 37.77 -23.95 -5.75
CA ASN A 59 37.34 -23.54 -7.09
C ASN A 59 38.08 -22.31 -7.62
N GLY A 60 39.16 -21.86 -6.94
CA GLY A 60 40.03 -20.78 -7.41
C GLY A 60 39.68 -19.39 -6.89
N PHE A 61 38.89 -19.27 -5.83
CA PHE A 61 38.73 -18.00 -5.12
C PHE A 61 40.02 -17.67 -4.33
N GLU A 62 40.56 -16.47 -4.56
CA GLU A 62 41.71 -15.94 -3.84
C GLU A 62 41.24 -14.73 -3.00
N GLY A 63 41.35 -14.82 -1.67
CA GLY A 63 40.93 -13.77 -0.75
C GLY A 63 40.67 -14.31 0.66
N THR A 64 40.15 -13.49 1.56
CA THR A 64 39.68 -13.91 2.89
C THR A 64 38.19 -14.32 2.87
N GLU A 65 37.72 -14.93 3.96
CA GLU A 65 36.30 -15.25 4.13
C GLU A 65 35.42 -13.98 4.09
N GLU A 66 35.89 -12.88 4.66
CA GLU A 66 35.19 -11.58 4.61
C GLU A 66 35.08 -11.04 3.18
N GLU A 67 36.14 -11.16 2.38
CA GLU A 67 36.14 -10.76 0.97
C GLU A 67 35.19 -11.64 0.14
N TRP A 68 35.17 -12.95 0.42
CA TRP A 68 34.23 -13.88 -0.18
C TRP A 68 32.78 -13.50 0.17
N LEU A 69 32.47 -13.28 1.44
CA LEU A 69 31.13 -12.85 1.88
C LEU A 69 30.70 -11.52 1.23
N ALA A 70 31.63 -10.57 1.09
CA ALA A 70 31.36 -9.32 0.39
C ALA A 70 31.05 -9.53 -1.10
N SER A 71 31.71 -10.51 -1.74
CA SER A 71 31.48 -10.86 -3.15
C SER A 71 30.10 -11.48 -3.42
N LEU A 72 29.50 -12.14 -2.41
CA LEU A 72 28.16 -12.73 -2.52
C LEU A 72 27.05 -11.68 -2.56
N LYS A 73 27.34 -10.44 -2.16
CA LYS A 73 26.36 -9.36 -2.14
C LYS A 73 26.11 -8.89 -3.56
N GLY A 74 24.93 -9.22 -4.10
CA GLY A 74 24.48 -8.70 -5.38
C GLY A 74 24.40 -7.16 -5.38
N PRO A 75 24.40 -6.54 -6.58
CA PRO A 75 24.20 -5.10 -6.69
C PRO A 75 22.87 -4.70 -6.06
N LYS A 76 22.80 -3.44 -5.59
CA LYS A 76 21.51 -2.85 -5.21
C LYS A 76 20.57 -2.92 -6.42
N GLY A 77 19.35 -3.41 -6.20
CA GLY A 77 18.33 -3.41 -7.25
C GLY A 77 18.03 -1.99 -7.74
N ASP A 78 17.55 -1.89 -8.98
CA ASP A 78 17.18 -0.61 -9.57
C ASP A 78 16.13 0.12 -8.72
N GLN A 79 16.17 1.45 -8.76
CA GLN A 79 15.12 2.25 -8.15
C GLN A 79 13.79 1.93 -8.85
N GLY A 80 12.72 1.79 -8.06
CA GLY A 80 11.38 1.65 -8.63
C GLY A 80 11.00 2.86 -9.48
N GLU A 81 10.16 2.61 -10.49
CA GLU A 81 9.55 3.67 -11.29
C GLU A 81 8.83 4.70 -10.39
N PRO A 82 8.83 5.99 -10.74
CA PRO A 82 7.98 6.97 -10.08
C PRO A 82 6.51 6.53 -10.03
N GLY A 83 5.79 6.92 -8.99
CA GLY A 83 4.35 6.72 -8.95
C GLY A 83 3.65 7.45 -10.10
N GLN A 84 2.50 6.91 -10.55
CA GLN A 84 1.65 7.62 -11.50
C GLN A 84 1.08 8.89 -10.86
N ASP A 85 0.91 9.94 -11.68
CA ASP A 85 0.22 11.14 -11.25
C ASP A 85 -1.20 10.82 -10.76
N GLY A 86 -1.68 11.61 -9.81
CA GLY A 86 -3.07 11.52 -9.36
C GLY A 86 -4.05 11.85 -10.49
N ALA A 87 -5.25 11.26 -10.45
CA ALA A 87 -6.31 11.65 -11.36
C ALA A 87 -6.64 13.15 -11.20
N PRO A 88 -7.04 13.85 -12.28
CA PRO A 88 -7.56 15.21 -12.17
C PRO A 88 -8.69 15.30 -11.14
N GLY A 89 -8.79 16.43 -10.46
CA GLY A 89 -9.93 16.70 -9.58
C GLY A 89 -11.25 16.73 -10.36
N SER A 90 -12.36 16.42 -9.69
CA SER A 90 -13.69 16.61 -10.28
C SER A 90 -13.97 18.09 -10.51
N ASP A 91 -14.75 18.39 -11.54
CA ASP A 91 -15.26 19.74 -11.77
C ASP A 91 -16.04 20.26 -10.55
N GLY A 92 -16.01 21.58 -10.35
CA GLY A 92 -16.82 22.24 -9.33
C GLY A 92 -18.31 22.12 -9.64
N SER A 93 -19.15 22.12 -8.61
CA SER A 93 -20.60 22.23 -8.80
C SER A 93 -20.94 23.57 -9.49
N PRO A 94 -21.99 23.61 -10.33
CA PRO A 94 -22.51 24.86 -10.85
C PRO A 94 -22.82 25.86 -9.71
N GLY A 95 -22.71 27.16 -10.01
CA GLY A 95 -23.17 28.20 -9.10
C GLY A 95 -24.68 28.09 -8.86
N SER A 96 -25.15 28.63 -7.74
CA SER A 96 -26.59 28.79 -7.51
C SER A 96 -27.18 29.79 -8.51
N ASP A 97 -28.45 29.62 -8.81
CA ASP A 97 -29.21 30.60 -9.58
C ASP A 97 -29.19 31.97 -8.88
N GLY A 98 -29.36 33.04 -9.65
CA GLY A 98 -29.52 34.39 -9.12
C GLY A 98 -30.87 34.54 -8.41
N GLU A 99 -30.95 35.51 -7.49
CA GLU A 99 -32.24 35.88 -6.89
C GLU A 99 -33.16 36.49 -7.95
N ASP A 100 -34.47 36.27 -7.79
CA ASP A 100 -35.47 36.91 -8.64
C ASP A 100 -35.40 38.44 -8.53
N GLY A 101 -35.71 39.13 -9.63
CA GLY A 101 -35.83 40.58 -9.64
C GLY A 101 -36.99 41.07 -8.75
N THR A 102 -36.89 42.30 -8.25
CA THR A 102 -38.00 42.95 -7.55
C THR A 102 -39.16 43.24 -8.49
N ASP A 103 -40.38 43.21 -7.96
CA ASP A 103 -41.60 43.58 -8.71
C ASP A 103 -41.52 44.99 -9.32
N GLY A 104 -42.22 45.16 -10.44
CA GLY A 104 -42.33 46.45 -11.12
C GLY A 104 -43.27 47.44 -10.42
N VAL A 105 -43.11 48.73 -10.72
CA VAL A 105 -43.97 49.81 -10.21
C VAL A 105 -45.17 50.00 -11.14
N SER A 106 -46.39 50.02 -10.57
CA SER A 106 -47.64 50.21 -11.31
C SER A 106 -48.29 51.55 -10.99
N VAL A 107 -49.16 52.05 -11.88
CA VAL A 107 -50.07 53.16 -11.56
C VAL A 107 -51.18 52.63 -10.66
N VAL A 108 -51.41 53.28 -9.51
CA VAL A 108 -52.47 52.92 -8.56
C VAL A 108 -53.64 53.90 -8.60
N ASP A 109 -53.39 55.15 -8.97
CA ASP A 109 -54.44 56.14 -9.18
C ASP A 109 -54.07 57.16 -10.27
N ALA A 110 -55.08 57.80 -10.84
CA ALA A 110 -54.92 58.89 -11.80
C ALA A 110 -55.98 59.97 -11.55
N THR A 111 -55.52 61.18 -11.25
CA THR A 111 -56.38 62.34 -11.00
C THR A 111 -56.10 63.45 -12.00
N SER A 112 -57.07 64.34 -12.22
CA SER A 112 -56.86 65.56 -12.98
C SER A 112 -57.55 66.74 -12.34
N ASP A 113 -56.86 67.88 -12.28
CA ASP A 113 -57.36 69.15 -11.75
C ASP A 113 -57.80 70.12 -12.87
N GLY A 114 -57.85 69.65 -14.13
CA GLY A 114 -58.12 70.45 -15.31
C GLY A 114 -56.90 71.16 -15.90
N THR A 115 -55.76 71.20 -15.17
CA THR A 115 -54.47 71.75 -15.63
C THR A 115 -53.42 70.67 -15.81
N ASN A 116 -53.38 69.67 -14.92
CA ASN A 116 -52.48 68.53 -14.97
C ASN A 116 -53.24 67.21 -14.82
N ILE A 117 -52.60 66.12 -15.24
CA ILE A 117 -52.93 64.75 -14.87
C ILE A 117 -51.83 64.26 -13.94
N THR A 118 -52.21 63.80 -12.75
CA THR A 118 -51.31 63.24 -11.75
C THR A 118 -51.50 61.74 -11.67
N PHE A 119 -50.44 60.97 -11.90
CA PHE A 119 -50.40 59.53 -11.69
C PHE A 119 -49.75 59.22 -10.35
N GLU A 120 -50.44 58.50 -9.48
CA GLU A 120 -49.84 57.93 -8.27
C GLU A 120 -49.31 56.53 -8.59
N LEU A 121 -48.07 56.27 -8.21
CA LEU A 121 -47.40 55.00 -8.41
C LEU A 121 -47.45 54.15 -7.14
N SER A 122 -47.40 52.82 -7.30
CA SER A 122 -47.45 51.86 -6.18
C SER A 122 -46.29 52.00 -5.17
N ASN A 123 -45.23 52.71 -5.54
CA ASN A 123 -44.11 53.02 -4.66
C ASN A 123 -44.25 54.37 -3.91
N GLY A 124 -45.38 55.07 -4.06
CA GLY A 124 -45.65 56.36 -3.44
C GLY A 124 -45.09 57.57 -4.18
N ASN A 125 -44.43 57.38 -5.33
CA ASN A 125 -44.04 58.50 -6.19
C ASN A 125 -45.22 58.98 -7.03
N THR A 126 -45.19 60.24 -7.44
CA THR A 126 -46.17 60.82 -8.38
C THR A 126 -45.50 61.26 -9.68
N ILE A 127 -46.23 61.14 -10.78
CA ILE A 127 -45.86 61.71 -12.08
C ILE A 127 -46.94 62.69 -12.49
N ASP A 128 -46.55 63.96 -12.66
CA ASP A 128 -47.44 65.03 -13.10
C ASP A 128 -47.20 65.37 -14.58
N ILE A 129 -48.27 65.32 -15.37
CA ILE A 129 -48.24 65.65 -16.80
C ILE A 129 -49.20 66.81 -17.07
N PRO A 130 -48.70 67.99 -17.48
CA PRO A 130 -49.57 69.12 -17.82
C PRO A 130 -50.37 68.87 -19.09
N TRP A 131 -51.63 69.33 -19.12
CA TRP A 131 -52.42 69.35 -20.35
C TRP A 131 -51.76 70.26 -21.38
N PRO A 132 -51.78 69.90 -22.67
CA PRO A 132 -51.25 70.78 -23.71
C PRO A 132 -52.09 72.06 -23.75
N SER A 133 -51.42 73.21 -23.78
CA SER A 133 -52.06 74.52 -23.90
C SER A 133 -53.00 74.53 -25.10
N GLN A 134 -54.29 74.74 -24.89
CA GLN A 134 -55.23 74.97 -25.98
C GLN A 134 -54.91 76.36 -26.56
N GLU A 135 -54.42 76.43 -27.79
CA GLU A 135 -54.34 77.72 -28.48
C GLU A 135 -55.76 78.29 -28.60
N PRO A 136 -56.00 79.58 -28.30
CA PRO A 136 -57.33 80.15 -28.41
C PRO A 136 -57.80 80.03 -29.86
N GLY A 137 -58.87 79.24 -30.06
CA GLY A 137 -59.51 79.10 -31.36
C GLY A 137 -59.89 80.49 -31.87
N THR A 138 -59.42 80.81 -33.08
CA THR A 138 -59.90 81.98 -33.82
C THR A 138 -61.38 81.76 -34.12
N GLU A 139 -62.26 82.39 -33.34
CA GLU A 139 -63.68 82.49 -33.69
C GLU A 139 -63.82 83.41 -34.91
N GLU A 140 -64.35 82.87 -36.02
CA GLU A 140 -64.85 83.64 -37.17
C GLU A 140 -66.32 84.04 -36.98
#